data_AF-A0A815QDG6-F1
#
_entry.id   AF-A0A815QDG6-F1
#
_cell.length_a   1.000
_cell.length_b   1.000
_cell.length_c   1.000
_cell.angle_alpha   90.00
_cell.angle_beta   90.00
_cell.angle_gamma   90.00
#
_symmetry.space_group_name_H-M   'P 1'
#
loop_
_entity.id
_entity.type
_entity.pdbx_description
1 polymer ?
#
loop_
_entity_poly.entity_id
_entity_poly.type
_entity_poly.pdbx_seq_one_letter_code
_entity_poly.pdbx_strand_id
1 'polypeptide(L)'
;PGGRFREIFYWDSYFIILDLSTLSHKLNIIENLIDNFAYLIDNFAYLIDKYSFIPNENRTRYLSRSQPPVFTCMIDLLSSLNFNLSNI
;
A
#
# COMPACT_ATOMS: atom_id res chain seq x y z
N PRO A 1 0.16 2.60 -11.89
CA PRO A 1 1.41 3.21 -12.43
C PRO A 1 2.19 2.26 -13.36
N GLY A 2 2.31 2.59 -14.65
CA GLY A 2 3.14 1.88 -15.63
C GLY A 2 4.59 2.38 -15.70
N GLY A 3 5.47 1.71 -16.45
CA GLY A 3 6.95 1.81 -16.40
C GLY A 3 7.64 3.18 -16.62
N ARG A 4 6.92 4.30 -16.68
CA ARG A 4 7.50 5.66 -16.60
C ARG A 4 7.56 6.22 -15.17
N PHE A 5 6.82 5.62 -14.24
CA PHE A 5 6.77 6.03 -12.85
C PHE A 5 7.84 5.29 -12.06
N ARG A 6 8.72 6.02 -11.37
CA ARG A 6 9.76 5.44 -10.50
C ARG A 6 9.44 5.62 -9.01
N GLU A 7 8.33 6.29 -8.72
CA GLU A 7 7.89 6.69 -7.40
C GLU A 7 6.72 5.81 -6.93
N ILE A 8 6.63 5.66 -5.62
CA ILE A 8 5.46 5.09 -4.96
C ILE A 8 4.37 6.17 -4.93
N PHE A 9 3.17 5.80 -5.38
CA PHE A 9 1.98 6.64 -5.37
C PHE A 9 1.01 6.11 -4.33
N TYR A 10 0.61 6.94 -3.39
CA TYR A 10 -0.08 6.52 -2.18
C TYR A 10 -1.42 5.81 -2.45
N TRP A 11 -2.42 6.50 -3.02
CA TRP A 11 -3.73 5.90 -3.29
C TRP A 11 -3.70 4.82 -4.38
N ASP A 12 -2.80 4.93 -5.37
CA ASP A 12 -2.65 3.96 -6.46
C ASP A 12 -2.20 2.60 -5.91
N SER A 13 -1.28 2.61 -4.94
CA SER A 13 -0.81 1.38 -4.30
C SER A 13 -1.94 0.62 -3.59
N TYR A 14 -2.92 1.31 -3.01
CA TYR A 14 -4.09 0.65 -2.41
C TYR A 14 -4.89 -0.11 -3.46
N PHE A 15 -5.25 0.55 -4.58
CA PHE A 15 -6.07 -0.08 -5.62
C PHE A 15 -5.36 -1.23 -6.32
N ILE A 16 -4.04 -1.14 -6.55
CA ILE A 16 -3.26 -2.25 -7.10
C ILE A 16 -3.36 -3.48 -6.20
N ILE A 17 -3.21 -3.29 -4.89
CA ILE A 17 -3.18 -4.41 -3.94
C ILE A 17 -4.58 -4.96 -3.72
N LEU A 18 -5.60 -4.11 -3.72
CA LEU A 18 -7.00 -4.50 -3.73
C LEU A 18 -7.31 -5.38 -4.96
N ASP A 19 -6.96 -4.95 -6.15
CA ASP A 19 -7.19 -5.72 -7.37
C ASP A 19 -6.43 -7.05 -7.36
N LEU A 20 -5.15 -7.04 -6.93
CA LEU A 20 -4.36 -8.27 -6.81
C LEU A 20 -4.94 -9.24 -5.76
N SER A 21 -5.54 -8.73 -4.68
CA SER A 21 -6.19 -9.58 -3.66
C SER A 21 -7.39 -10.35 -4.20
N THR A 22 -8.03 -9.86 -5.27
CA THR A 22 -9.15 -10.57 -5.91
C THR A 22 -8.70 -11.75 -6.76
N LEU A 23 -7.40 -11.85 -7.09
CA LEU A 23 -6.84 -12.93 -7.90
C LEU A 23 -6.56 -14.16 -7.01
N SER A 24 -7.63 -14.88 -6.68
CA SER A 24 -7.72 -16.00 -5.72
C SER A 24 -6.84 -17.24 -5.95
N HIS A 25 -6.05 -17.32 -7.03
CA HIS A 25 -5.46 -18.58 -7.50
C HIS A 25 -3.93 -18.71 -7.40
N LYS A 26 -3.25 -17.80 -6.70
CA LYS A 26 -1.78 -17.83 -6.61
C LYS A 26 -1.28 -17.59 -5.19
N LEU A 27 -1.33 -18.62 -4.34
CA LEU A 27 -0.87 -18.57 -2.94
C LEU A 27 0.55 -17.98 -2.79
N ASN A 28 1.50 -18.43 -3.61
CA ASN A 28 2.88 -17.92 -3.57
C ASN A 28 3.01 -16.43 -3.95
N ILE A 29 2.04 -15.88 -4.68
CA ILE A 29 2.00 -14.44 -4.99
C ILE A 29 1.41 -13.67 -3.80
N ILE A 30 0.46 -14.27 -3.08
CA ILE A 30 -0.22 -13.64 -1.95
C ILE A 30 0.76 -13.41 -0.78
N GLU A 31 1.61 -14.38 -0.43
CA GLU A 31 2.62 -14.20 0.63
C GLU A 31 3.58 -13.03 0.31
N ASN A 32 4.16 -13.05 -0.89
CA ASN A 32 5.03 -11.96 -1.34
C ASN A 32 4.30 -10.61 -1.43
N LEU A 33 3.01 -10.61 -1.78
CA LEU A 33 2.18 -9.41 -1.81
C LEU A 33 1.97 -8.85 -0.41
N ILE A 34 1.67 -9.71 0.57
CA ILE A 34 1.47 -9.34 1.98
C ILE A 34 2.74 -8.70 2.55
N ASP A 35 3.90 -9.33 2.36
CA ASP A 35 5.18 -8.81 2.87
C ASP A 35 5.51 -7.43 2.28
N ASN A 36 5.37 -7.30 0.95
CA ASN A 36 5.58 -6.02 0.27
C ASN A 36 4.57 -4.96 0.72
N PHE A 37 3.32 -5.35 1.01
CA PHE A 37 2.30 -4.43 1.46
C PHE A 37 2.52 -3.96 2.89
N ALA A 38 2.94 -4.85 3.79
CA ALA A 38 3.34 -4.50 5.15
C ALA A 38 4.49 -3.49 5.14
N TYR A 39 5.54 -3.76 4.36
CA TYR A 39 6.65 -2.82 4.19
C TYR A 39 6.21 -1.45 3.64
N LEU A 40 5.23 -1.44 2.73
CA LEU A 40 4.68 -0.21 2.19
C LEU A 40 3.91 0.59 3.25
N ILE A 41 3.10 -0.07 4.07
CA ILE A 41 2.35 0.55 5.18
C ILE A 41 3.32 1.15 6.19
N ASP A 42 4.41 0.45 6.53
CA ASP A 42 5.44 0.97 7.44
C ASP A 42 6.09 2.25 6.90
N ASN A 43 6.38 2.29 5.59
CA ASN A 43 6.91 3.50 4.96
C ASN A 43 5.92 4.67 5.03
N PHE A 44 4.62 4.42 4.85
CA PHE A 44 3.61 5.45 4.97
C PHE A 44 3.42 5.91 6.41
N ALA A 45 3.46 5.00 7.39
CA ALA A 45 3.45 5.34 8.81
C ALA A 45 4.63 6.27 9.16
N TYR A 46 5.84 5.94 8.69
CA TYR A 46 7.01 6.81 8.86
C TYR A 46 6.81 8.22 8.28
N LEU A 47 6.15 8.34 7.12
CA LEU A 47 5.85 9.64 6.52
C LEU A 47 4.83 10.43 7.34
N ILE A 48 3.82 9.76 7.91
CA ILE A 48 2.89 10.38 8.87
C ILE A 48 3.64 10.87 10.11
N ASP A 49 4.50 10.06 10.70
CA ASP A 49 5.25 10.47 11.90
C ASP A 49 6.18 11.66 11.62
N LYS A 50 6.80 11.70 10.44
CA LYS A 50 7.78 12.73 10.07
C LYS A 50 7.16 14.03 9.57
N TYR A 51 6.08 13.94 8.79
CA TYR A 51 5.50 15.08 8.07
C TYR A 51 4.04 15.35 8.44
N SER A 52 3.43 14.54 9.32
CA SER A 52 2.01 14.58 9.73
C SER A 52 1.00 14.24 8.64
N PHE A 53 1.44 13.82 7.46
CA PHE A 53 0.59 13.33 6.38
C PHE A 53 1.41 12.50 5.37
N ILE A 54 0.73 11.74 4.51
CA ILE A 54 1.35 10.99 3.41
C ILE A 54 1.35 11.86 2.15
N PRO A 55 2.50 12.24 1.58
CA PRO A 55 2.56 13.00 0.33
C PRO A 55 2.13 12.18 -0.89
N ASN A 56 1.65 12.84 -1.95
CA ASN A 56 1.21 12.17 -3.20
C ASN A 56 2.28 11.25 -3.82
N GLU A 57 3.50 11.76 -3.89
CA GLU A 57 4.67 11.05 -4.37
C GLU A 57 5.78 11.26 -3.34
N ASN A 58 6.68 10.28 -3.21
CA ASN A 58 7.81 10.35 -2.29
C ASN A 58 8.95 11.26 -2.79
N ARG A 59 8.62 12.48 -3.22
CA ARG A 59 9.55 13.53 -3.63
C ARG A 59 9.28 14.80 -2.81
N THR A 60 10.35 15.49 -2.42
CA THR A 60 10.29 16.71 -1.59
C THR A 60 9.39 17.82 -2.17
N ARG A 61 9.18 17.84 -3.50
CA ARG A 61 8.32 18.81 -4.19
C ARG A 61 6.82 18.63 -3.89
N TYR A 62 6.40 17.51 -3.27
CA TYR A 62 5.01 17.23 -2.93
C TYR A 62 4.70 17.31 -1.43
N LEU A 63 5.60 17.87 -0.62
CA LEU A 63 5.37 18.12 0.81
C LEU A 63 4.27 19.18 1.11
N SER A 64 3.50 19.60 0.09
CA SER A 64 2.34 20.47 0.23
C SER A 64 1.01 19.81 -0.17
N ARG A 65 1.02 18.54 -0.63
CA ARG A 65 -0.17 17.87 -1.16
C ARG A 65 -0.22 16.40 -0.75
N SER A 66 -1.41 15.97 -0.33
CA SER A 66 -1.76 14.57 -0.06
C SER A 66 -2.84 14.09 -1.02
N GLN A 67 -2.86 12.78 -1.26
CA GLN A 67 -3.86 12.08 -2.06
C GLN A 67 -5.02 11.69 -1.14
N PRO A 68 -6.16 11.23 -1.69
CA PRO A 68 -7.27 10.77 -0.85
C PRO A 68 -6.79 9.82 0.27
N PRO A 69 -7.13 10.08 1.54
CA PRO A 69 -6.62 9.31 2.66
C PRO A 69 -7.28 7.92 2.70
N VAL A 70 -6.50 6.90 2.36
CA VAL A 70 -6.92 5.48 2.32
C VAL A 70 -6.09 4.61 3.28
N PHE A 71 -5.38 5.21 4.24
CA PHE A 71 -4.39 4.51 5.07
C PHE A 71 -5.03 3.47 5.98
N THR A 72 -6.15 3.82 6.62
CA THR A 72 -6.93 2.86 7.43
C THR A 72 -7.46 1.72 6.57
N CYS A 73 -7.94 2.01 5.35
CA CYS A 73 -8.37 0.99 4.40
C CYS A 73 -7.22 0.04 3.99
N MET A 74 -5.97 0.53 3.93
CA MET A 74 -4.80 -0.32 3.68
C MET A 74 -4.56 -1.30 4.84
N ILE A 75 -4.68 -0.83 6.09
CA ILE A 75 -4.51 -1.67 7.28
C ILE A 75 -5.60 -2.75 7.33
N ASP A 76 -6.86 -2.38 7.09
CA ASP A 76 -7.98 -3.32 7.05
C ASP A 76 -7.78 -4.39 5.97
N LEU A 77 -7.33 -3.98 4.78
CA LEU A 77 -7.02 -4.89 3.69
C LEU A 77 -5.90 -5.87 4.07
N LEU A 78 -4.78 -5.39 4.63
CA LEU A 78 -3.68 -6.25 5.08
C LEU A 78 -4.16 -7.25 6.16
N SER A 79 -4.98 -6.81 7.11
CA SER A 79 -5.54 -7.67 8.15
C SER A 79 -6.39 -8.79 7.55
N SER A 80 -7.27 -8.48 6.59
CA SER A 80 -8.09 -9.48 5.91
C SER A 80 -7.27 -10.49 5.10
N LEU A 81 -6.21 -10.04 4.43
CA LEU A 81 -5.30 -10.90 3.68
C LEU A 81 -4.56 -11.89 4.60
N ASN A 82 -4.03 -11.41 5.73
CA ASN A 82 -3.38 -12.26 6.73
C ASN A 82 -4.35 -13.29 7.32
N PHE A 83 -5.58 -12.88 7.62
CA PHE A 83 -6.62 -13.80 8.10
C PHE A 83 -6.90 -14.89 7.08
N ASN A 84 -7.05 -14.56 5.80
CA ASN A 84 -7.30 -15.55 4.75
C ASN A 84 -6.12 -16.52 4.59
N LEU A 85 -4.87 -16.04 4.63
CA LEU A 85 -3.69 -16.91 4.54
C LEU A 85 -3.63 -17.89 5.73
N SER A 86 -3.95 -17.43 6.93
CA SER A 86 -3.92 -18.27 8.15
C SER A 86 -5.01 -19.35 8.22
N ASN A 87 -6.03 -19.27 7.36
CA ASN A 87 -7.19 -20.18 7.34
C ASN A 87 -7.23 -21.10 6.11
N ILE A 88 -6.14 -21.18 5.34
CA ILE A 88 -5.92 -22.12 4.22
C ILE A 88 -4.96 -23.22 4.69
#